data_AF-A0A1Y1X4G9-F1
#
_entry.id   AF-A0A1Y1X4G9-F1
#
_cell.length_a   1.000
_cell.length_b   1.000
_cell.length_c   1.000
_cell.angle_alpha   90.00
_cell.angle_beta   90.00
_cell.angle_gamma   90.00
#
_symmetry.space_group_name_H-M   'P 1'
#
loop_
_entity.id
_entity.type
_entity.pdbx_description
1 polymer ?
#
loop_
_entity_poly.entity_id
_entity_poly.type
_entity_poly.pdbx_seq_one_letter_code
_entity_poly.pdbx_strand_id
1 'polypeptide(L)'
;MKLYNIIILFNLFIIQILGQVVPICQGVTQKYSNCIKSFFEEDIDSKCGTYVSVQCQQLYNSPETVLKDCEQNIIEVSTSYLKEMNNNLKCTCAKNEKGEYCPLSKIIKKTLKNPNIFKEKKYSEIFDELKESCSSKKCVEIGLFYLESLLTAMTNDKNHKFDNEEIRRINDLISYVKNCHN
;
A
#
# COMPACT_ATOMS: atom_id res chain seq x y z
N MET A 1 -12.61 -5.91 5.20
CA MET A 1 -12.03 -5.72 3.85
C MET A 1 -13.01 -5.22 2.77
N LYS A 2 -14.31 -5.57 2.77
CA LYS A 2 -15.25 -5.10 1.72
C LYS A 2 -15.59 -3.60 1.75
N LEU A 3 -15.58 -2.94 2.92
CA LEU A 3 -15.83 -1.49 3.02
C LEU A 3 -14.67 -0.64 2.46
N TYR A 4 -13.43 -1.11 2.62
CA TYR A 4 -12.22 -0.38 2.22
C TYR A 4 -12.13 -0.22 0.69
N ASN A 5 -12.44 -1.29 -0.04
CA ASN A 5 -12.46 -1.25 -1.50
C ASN A 5 -13.58 -0.36 -2.07
N ILE A 6 -14.74 -0.27 -1.41
CA ILE A 6 -15.88 0.55 -1.89
C ILE A 6 -15.59 2.05 -1.70
N ILE A 7 -14.98 2.44 -0.57
CA ILE A 7 -14.62 3.84 -0.30
C ILE A 7 -13.46 4.30 -1.20
N ILE A 8 -12.48 3.43 -1.47
CA ILE A 8 -11.36 3.74 -2.39
C ILE A 8 -11.84 3.86 -3.84
N LEU A 9 -12.74 2.99 -4.29
CA LEU A 9 -13.31 3.07 -5.64
C LEU A 9 -14.12 4.34 -5.86
N PHE A 10 -14.95 4.76 -4.89
CA PHE A 10 -15.77 5.98 -5.00
C PHE A 10 -14.91 7.25 -5.06
N ASN A 11 -13.81 7.31 -4.31
CA ASN A 11 -12.95 8.49 -4.23
C ASN A 11 -11.84 8.56 -5.31
N LEU A 12 -11.42 7.44 -5.90
CA LEU A 12 -10.54 7.47 -7.08
C LEU A 12 -11.33 7.77 -8.37
N PHE A 13 -12.62 7.43 -8.40
CA PHE A 13 -13.56 7.95 -9.39
C PHE A 13 -13.61 9.48 -9.32
N ILE A 14 -13.45 10.08 -8.13
CA ILE A 14 -13.30 11.54 -7.96
C ILE A 14 -11.99 12.05 -8.58
N ILE A 15 -10.85 11.34 -8.54
CA ILE A 15 -9.64 11.80 -9.26
C ILE A 15 -9.86 11.77 -10.79
N GLN A 16 -10.55 10.74 -11.31
CA GLN A 16 -10.92 10.67 -12.73
C GLN A 16 -11.95 11.73 -13.14
N ILE A 17 -12.94 12.04 -12.28
CA ILE A 17 -13.97 13.04 -12.51
C ILE A 17 -13.42 14.47 -12.33
N LEU A 18 -12.70 14.77 -11.24
CA LEU A 18 -12.10 16.09 -11.00
C LEU A 18 -11.09 16.45 -12.09
N GLY A 19 -10.33 15.46 -12.55
CA GLY A 19 -9.45 15.60 -13.70
C GLY A 19 -10.18 15.89 -15.01
N GLN A 20 -11.48 15.63 -15.13
CA GLN A 20 -12.30 15.99 -16.30
C GLN A 20 -12.98 17.36 -16.16
N VAL A 21 -13.23 17.85 -14.94
CA VAL A 21 -13.97 19.10 -14.69
C VAL A 21 -13.08 20.34 -14.69
N VAL A 22 -11.79 20.22 -14.37
CA VAL A 22 -10.85 21.36 -14.34
C VAL A 22 -9.82 21.24 -15.48
N PRO A 23 -9.85 22.11 -16.51
CA PRO A 23 -8.97 22.03 -17.69
C PRO A 23 -7.47 22.04 -17.35
N ILE A 24 -7.07 22.72 -16.27
CA ILE A 24 -5.67 22.81 -15.85
C ILE A 24 -5.19 21.49 -15.22
N CYS A 25 -6.08 20.74 -14.55
CA CYS A 25 -5.78 19.40 -14.05
C CYS A 25 -5.85 18.31 -15.12
N GLN A 26 -6.54 18.53 -16.25
CA GLN A 26 -6.66 17.54 -17.33
C GLN A 26 -5.29 17.10 -17.86
N GLY A 27 -4.37 18.05 -18.09
CA GLY A 27 -3.05 17.75 -18.66
C GLY A 27 -2.22 16.85 -17.74
N VAL A 28 -2.21 17.13 -16.43
CA VAL A 28 -1.52 16.31 -15.42
C VAL A 28 -2.19 14.95 -15.29
N THR A 29 -3.52 14.92 -15.20
CA THR A 29 -4.28 13.67 -15.07
C THR A 29 -4.09 12.76 -16.29
N GLN A 30 -4.03 13.33 -17.49
CA GLN A 30 -3.77 12.57 -18.72
C GLN A 30 -2.35 12.03 -18.75
N LYS A 31 -1.35 12.85 -18.40
CA LYS A 31 0.05 12.44 -18.31
C LYS A 31 0.22 11.26 -17.37
N TYR A 32 -0.38 11.30 -16.18
CA TYR A 32 -0.25 10.25 -15.17
C TYR A 32 -1.37 9.22 -15.16
N SER A 33 -2.21 9.20 -16.21
CA SER A 33 -3.41 8.35 -16.26
C SER A 33 -3.09 6.86 -16.12
N ASN A 34 -1.96 6.41 -16.69
CA ASN A 34 -1.50 5.02 -16.54
C ASN A 34 -1.14 4.67 -15.10
N CYS A 35 -0.55 5.60 -14.33
CA CYS A 35 -0.24 5.38 -12.92
C CYS A 35 -1.53 5.16 -12.13
N ILE A 36 -2.52 6.03 -12.33
CA ILE A 36 -3.82 5.97 -11.63
C ILE A 36 -4.57 4.69 -12.04
N LYS A 37 -4.63 4.37 -13.34
CA LYS A 37 -5.32 3.19 -13.86
C LYS A 37 -4.68 1.89 -13.39
N SER A 38 -3.34 1.84 -13.34
CA SER A 38 -2.62 0.62 -12.97
C SER A 38 -2.96 0.12 -11.57
N PHE A 39 -3.39 0.99 -10.67
CA PHE A 39 -3.85 0.60 -9.34
C PHE A 39 -5.03 -0.37 -9.38
N PHE A 40 -5.87 -0.30 -10.43
CA PHE A 40 -7.02 -1.17 -10.64
C PHE A 40 -6.71 -2.42 -11.46
N GLU A 41 -5.49 -2.56 -11.98
CA GLU A 41 -5.10 -3.76 -12.72
C GLU A 41 -5.18 -4.99 -11.81
N GLU A 42 -5.75 -6.08 -12.33
CA GLU A 42 -5.79 -7.36 -11.62
C GLU A 42 -4.43 -8.05 -11.64
N ASP A 43 -3.67 -7.85 -12.72
CA ASP A 43 -2.29 -8.33 -12.81
C ASP A 43 -1.37 -7.49 -11.93
N ILE A 44 -0.96 -8.09 -10.82
CA ILE A 44 -0.09 -7.45 -9.85
C ILE A 44 1.31 -7.20 -10.42
N ASP A 45 1.81 -8.04 -11.33
CA ASP A 45 3.13 -7.86 -11.91
C ASP A 45 3.12 -6.68 -12.89
N SER A 46 2.07 -6.55 -13.71
CA SER A 46 1.82 -5.37 -14.57
C SER A 46 1.70 -4.09 -13.73
N LYS A 47 0.85 -4.11 -12.69
CA LYS A 47 0.68 -3.00 -11.74
C LYS A 47 2.00 -2.55 -11.14
N CYS A 48 2.82 -3.51 -10.69
CA CYS A 48 4.12 -3.21 -10.12
C CYS A 48 5.12 -2.68 -11.18
N GLY A 49 5.06 -3.16 -12.41
CA GLY A 49 5.84 -2.62 -13.53
C GLY A 49 5.53 -1.15 -13.80
N THR A 50 4.25 -0.78 -13.80
CA THR A 50 3.82 0.63 -13.96
C THR A 50 4.25 1.48 -12.77
N TYR A 51 4.06 0.99 -11.53
CA TYR A 51 4.42 1.71 -10.31
C TYR A 51 5.91 2.09 -10.25
N VAL A 52 6.82 1.20 -10.67
CA VAL A 52 8.27 1.47 -10.62
C VAL A 52 8.77 2.37 -11.74
N SER A 53 7.92 2.75 -12.70
CA SER A 53 8.30 3.70 -13.74
C SER A 53 8.67 5.06 -13.13
N VAL A 54 9.65 5.74 -13.72
CA VAL A 54 10.10 7.08 -13.29
C VAL A 54 8.92 8.04 -13.20
N GLN A 55 8.02 7.96 -14.18
CA GLN A 55 6.82 8.77 -14.23
C GLN A 55 5.93 8.54 -13.01
N CYS A 56 5.56 7.29 -12.71
CA CYS A 56 4.68 7.05 -11.56
C CYS A 56 5.35 7.34 -10.22
N GLN A 57 6.66 7.10 -10.10
CA GLN A 57 7.43 7.50 -8.91
C GLN A 57 7.40 9.02 -8.67
N GLN A 58 7.45 9.84 -9.72
CA GLN A 58 7.30 11.30 -9.58
C GLN A 58 5.94 11.68 -9.01
N LEU A 59 4.86 11.08 -9.51
CA LEU A 59 3.50 11.32 -9.01
C LEU A 59 3.36 10.93 -7.53
N TYR A 60 3.81 9.73 -7.18
CA TYR A 60 3.57 9.16 -5.86
C TYR A 60 4.48 9.74 -4.76
N ASN A 61 5.69 10.17 -5.11
CA ASN A 61 6.63 10.74 -4.14
C ASN A 61 6.44 12.25 -3.94
N SER A 62 5.86 12.95 -4.91
CA SER A 62 5.66 14.40 -4.84
C SER A 62 4.36 14.84 -5.52
N PRO A 63 3.19 14.33 -5.07
CA PRO A 63 1.90 14.63 -5.70
C PRO A 63 1.57 16.12 -5.71
N GLU A 64 1.91 16.85 -4.65
CA GLU A 64 1.70 18.30 -4.52
C GLU A 64 2.47 19.08 -5.60
N THR A 65 3.70 18.66 -5.90
CA THR A 65 4.52 19.27 -6.96
C THR A 65 3.99 18.97 -8.35
N VAL A 66 3.49 17.74 -8.55
CA VAL A 66 2.93 17.30 -9.84
C VAL A 66 1.58 17.98 -10.10
N LEU A 67 0.79 18.20 -9.05
CA LEU A 67 -0.53 18.81 -9.11
C LEU A 67 -0.52 20.32 -8.84
N LYS A 68 0.65 20.98 -8.81
CA LYS A 68 0.79 22.39 -8.39
C LYS A 68 -0.11 23.39 -9.13
N ASP A 69 -0.53 23.06 -10.35
CA ASP A 69 -1.36 23.91 -11.21
C ASP A 69 -2.87 23.60 -11.04
N CYS A 70 -3.23 22.63 -10.21
CA CYS A 70 -4.61 22.31 -9.86
C CYS A 70 -5.19 23.23 -8.78
N GLU A 71 -6.51 23.23 -8.60
CA GLU A 71 -7.15 23.89 -7.47
C GLU A 71 -6.69 23.25 -6.14
N GLN A 72 -6.51 24.07 -5.10
CA GLN A 72 -5.92 23.65 -3.81
C GLN A 72 -6.69 22.49 -3.14
N ASN A 73 -8.02 22.52 -3.17
CA ASN A 73 -8.87 21.44 -2.67
C ASN A 73 -8.63 20.11 -3.43
N ILE A 74 -8.37 20.18 -4.74
CA ILE A 74 -8.04 19.00 -5.56
C ILE A 74 -6.65 18.49 -5.18
N ILE A 75 -5.68 19.38 -4.99
CA ILE A 75 -4.32 19.03 -4.56
C ILE A 75 -4.36 18.28 -3.23
N GLU A 76 -5.05 18.82 -2.22
CA GLU A 76 -5.12 18.24 -0.87
C GLU A 76 -5.74 16.84 -0.89
N VAL A 77 -6.91 16.72 -1.52
CA VAL A 77 -7.65 15.44 -1.60
C VAL A 77 -6.83 14.41 -2.39
N SER A 78 -6.36 14.78 -3.58
CA SER A 78 -5.60 13.85 -4.45
C SER A 78 -4.27 13.45 -3.83
N THR A 79 -3.59 14.36 -3.13
CA THR A 79 -2.33 14.09 -2.43
C THR A 79 -2.51 13.04 -1.35
N SER A 80 -3.55 13.15 -0.54
CA SER A 80 -3.84 12.16 0.49
C SER A 80 -4.01 10.77 -0.11
N TYR A 81 -4.81 10.66 -1.18
CA TYR A 81 -5.03 9.38 -1.87
C TYR A 81 -3.79 8.84 -2.56
N LEU A 82 -3.02 9.68 -3.24
CA LEU A 82 -1.79 9.26 -3.91
C LEU A 82 -0.75 8.78 -2.89
N LYS A 83 -0.66 9.40 -1.71
CA LYS A 83 0.19 8.93 -0.59
C LYS A 83 -0.29 7.56 -0.09
N GLU A 84 -1.59 7.36 0.08
CA GLU A 84 -2.14 6.06 0.50
C GLU A 84 -1.90 4.96 -0.56
N MET A 85 -2.15 5.26 -1.83
CA MET A 85 -1.84 4.37 -2.96
C MET A 85 -0.36 4.02 -2.98
N ASN A 86 0.53 5.00 -2.79
CA ASN A 86 1.97 4.78 -2.74
C ASN A 86 2.33 3.80 -1.63
N ASN A 87 1.78 3.97 -0.42
CA ASN A 87 2.04 3.06 0.70
C ASN A 87 1.60 1.62 0.39
N ASN A 88 0.42 1.46 -0.21
CA ASN A 88 -0.09 0.15 -0.63
C ASN A 88 0.79 -0.49 -1.72
N LEU A 89 1.18 0.28 -2.75
CA LEU A 89 2.03 -0.20 -3.84
C LEU A 89 3.45 -0.49 -3.37
N LYS A 90 4.01 0.33 -2.47
CA LYS A 90 5.32 0.11 -1.85
C LYS A 90 5.38 -1.24 -1.14
N CYS A 91 4.32 -1.63 -0.43
CA CYS A 91 4.24 -2.94 0.23
C CYS A 91 3.97 -4.08 -0.77
N THR A 92 3.06 -3.87 -1.73
CA THR A 92 2.65 -4.90 -2.70
C THR A 92 3.76 -5.23 -3.71
N CYS A 93 4.57 -4.22 -4.07
CA CYS A 93 5.57 -4.29 -5.12
C CYS A 93 7.00 -4.37 -4.59
N ALA A 94 7.19 -4.50 -3.28
CA ALA A 94 8.52 -4.61 -2.70
C ALA A 94 9.26 -5.85 -3.21
N LYS A 95 10.47 -5.60 -3.69
CA LYS A 95 11.43 -6.63 -4.10
C LYS A 95 12.72 -6.47 -3.33
N ASN A 96 13.35 -7.58 -2.98
CA ASN A 96 14.68 -7.65 -2.39
C ASN A 96 15.76 -7.16 -3.37
N GLU A 97 17.01 -7.17 -2.92
CA GLU A 97 18.19 -6.75 -3.68
C GLU A 97 18.45 -7.64 -4.90
N LYS A 98 17.89 -8.85 -4.95
CA LYS A 98 17.97 -9.79 -6.07
C LYS A 98 16.80 -9.68 -7.06
N GLY A 99 15.87 -8.75 -6.82
CA GLY A 99 14.69 -8.55 -7.68
C GLY A 99 13.52 -9.50 -7.41
N GLU A 100 13.58 -10.30 -6.35
CA GLU A 100 12.50 -11.21 -5.95
C GLU A 100 11.54 -10.51 -5.00
N TYR A 101 10.25 -10.85 -5.06
CA TYR A 101 9.26 -10.26 -4.16
C TYR A 101 9.56 -10.54 -2.68
N CYS A 102 9.44 -9.51 -1.85
CA CYS A 102 9.54 -9.65 -0.40
C CYS A 102 8.43 -10.56 0.16
N PRO A 103 8.65 -11.21 1.32
CA PRO A 103 7.62 -12.03 1.97
C PRO A 103 6.29 -11.30 2.15
N LEU A 104 6.32 -10.02 2.58
CA LEU A 104 5.11 -9.21 2.68
C LEU A 104 4.35 -9.09 1.35
N SER A 105 5.07 -8.79 0.27
CA SER A 105 4.48 -8.67 -1.07
C SER A 105 3.86 -10.00 -1.50
N LYS A 106 4.50 -11.13 -1.20
CA LYS A 106 3.96 -12.47 -1.48
C LYS A 106 2.65 -12.72 -0.70
N ILE A 107 2.60 -12.37 0.59
CA ILE A 107 1.39 -12.45 1.41
C ILE A 107 0.27 -11.61 0.79
N ILE A 108 0.53 -10.33 0.48
CA ILE A 108 -0.46 -9.44 -0.12
C ILE A 108 -0.97 -9.99 -1.46
N LYS A 109 -0.06 -10.47 -2.32
CA LYS A 109 -0.42 -11.10 -3.61
C LYS A 109 -1.32 -12.32 -3.41
N LYS A 110 -1.01 -13.20 -2.45
CA LYS A 110 -1.83 -14.36 -2.10
C LYS A 110 -3.25 -13.92 -1.67
N THR A 111 -3.35 -12.93 -0.78
CA THR A 111 -4.63 -12.39 -0.29
C THR A 111 -5.46 -11.75 -1.41
N LEU A 112 -4.83 -11.00 -2.31
CA LEU A 112 -5.54 -10.36 -3.43
C LEU A 112 -6.08 -11.40 -4.42
N LYS A 113 -5.30 -12.44 -4.74
CA LYS A 113 -5.73 -13.52 -5.64
C LYS A 113 -6.80 -14.42 -5.04
N ASN A 114 -6.71 -14.67 -3.73
CA ASN A 114 -7.70 -15.47 -3.01
C ASN A 114 -8.01 -14.82 -1.65
N PRO A 115 -9.01 -13.94 -1.58
CA PRO A 115 -9.37 -13.22 -0.35
C PRO A 115 -9.77 -14.12 0.82
N ASN A 116 -10.13 -15.37 0.55
CA ASN A 116 -10.53 -16.33 1.58
C ASN A 116 -9.35 -17.17 2.12
N ILE A 117 -8.16 -17.07 1.52
CA ILE A 117 -7.00 -17.90 1.86
C ILE A 117 -6.57 -17.80 3.33
N PHE A 118 -6.88 -16.67 3.97
CA PHE A 118 -6.55 -16.39 5.36
C PHE A 118 -7.77 -16.12 6.24
N LYS A 119 -8.99 -16.41 5.76
CA LYS A 119 -10.23 -16.03 6.44
C LYS A 119 -10.34 -16.59 7.87
N GLU A 120 -9.74 -17.75 8.11
CA GLU A 120 -9.75 -18.46 9.40
C GLU A 120 -8.43 -18.33 10.16
N LYS A 121 -7.43 -17.64 9.60
CA LYS A 121 -6.12 -17.47 10.23
C LYS A 121 -6.07 -16.20 11.06
N LYS A 122 -5.35 -16.25 12.18
CA LYS A 122 -4.98 -15.04 12.94
C LYS A 122 -3.97 -14.21 12.13
N TYR A 123 -3.95 -12.89 12.32
CA TYR A 123 -3.00 -11.98 11.69
C TYR A 123 -1.56 -12.40 11.98
N SER A 124 -1.26 -12.77 13.23
CA SER A 124 0.06 -13.26 13.63
C SER A 124 0.52 -14.48 12.82
N GLU A 125 -0.39 -15.42 12.50
CA GLU A 125 -0.08 -16.61 11.69
C GLU A 125 0.15 -16.28 10.22
N ILE A 126 -0.55 -15.26 9.70
CA ILE A 126 -0.38 -14.79 8.32
C ILE A 126 0.99 -14.13 8.16
N PHE A 127 1.39 -13.33 9.15
CA PHE A 127 2.61 -12.52 9.10
C PHE A 127 3.85 -13.21 9.65
N ASP A 128 3.74 -14.43 10.19
CA ASP A 128 4.91 -15.22 10.60
C ASP A 128 5.90 -15.45 9.45
N GLU A 129 5.43 -15.54 8.18
CA GLU A 129 6.30 -15.60 6.99
C GLU A 129 7.23 -14.38 6.87
N LEU A 130 6.94 -13.25 7.54
CA LEU A 130 7.81 -12.07 7.55
C LEU A 130 9.14 -12.31 8.26
N LYS A 131 9.28 -13.37 9.07
CA LYS A 131 10.56 -13.78 9.65
C LYS A 131 11.61 -14.08 8.57
N GLU A 132 11.19 -14.48 7.37
CA GLU A 132 12.09 -14.71 6.21
C GLU A 132 12.67 -13.41 5.63
N SER A 133 12.12 -12.26 6.02
CA SER A 133 12.57 -10.94 5.54
C SER A 133 13.99 -10.61 6.01
N CYS A 134 14.50 -11.25 7.08
CA CYS A 134 15.84 -11.00 7.63
C CYS A 134 16.99 -11.15 6.60
N SER A 135 16.74 -11.84 5.49
CA SER A 135 17.72 -12.00 4.40
C SER A 135 17.90 -10.74 3.53
N SER A 136 17.07 -9.72 3.70
CA SER A 136 17.05 -8.50 2.88
C SER A 136 16.69 -7.28 3.72
N LYS A 137 17.59 -6.31 3.77
CA LYS A 137 17.37 -5.04 4.49
C LYS A 137 16.11 -4.35 3.99
N LYS A 138 15.92 -4.32 2.67
CA LYS A 138 14.73 -3.73 2.06
C LYS A 138 13.44 -4.45 2.48
N CYS A 139 13.45 -5.79 2.53
CA CYS A 139 12.28 -6.53 2.98
C CYS A 139 12.00 -6.37 4.48
N VAL A 140 13.04 -6.25 5.32
CA VAL A 140 12.90 -5.90 6.74
C VAL A 140 12.21 -4.55 6.89
N GLU A 141 12.73 -3.50 6.25
CA GLU A 141 12.17 -2.14 6.36
C GLU A 141 10.69 -2.09 5.94
N ILE A 142 10.34 -2.75 4.84
CA ILE A 142 8.95 -2.80 4.36
C ILE A 142 8.06 -3.64 5.27
N GLY A 143 8.55 -4.78 5.76
CA GLY A 143 7.84 -5.62 6.72
C GLY A 143 7.52 -4.86 8.01
N LEU A 144 8.49 -4.14 8.56
CA LEU A 144 8.33 -3.33 9.76
C LEU A 144 7.32 -2.20 9.56
N PHE A 145 7.46 -1.44 8.47
CA PHE A 145 6.53 -0.37 8.13
C PHE A 145 5.07 -0.87 8.14
N TYR A 146 4.82 -2.06 7.56
CA TYR A 146 3.49 -2.64 7.52
C TYR A 146 3.02 -3.12 8.89
N LEU A 147 3.86 -3.86 9.64
CA LEU A 147 3.50 -4.39 10.95
C LEU A 147 3.23 -3.29 11.99
N GLU A 148 4.01 -2.21 11.97
CA GLU A 148 3.79 -1.06 12.86
C GLU A 148 2.49 -0.33 12.53
N SER A 149 2.16 -0.21 11.24
CA SER A 149 0.89 0.35 10.78
C SER A 149 -0.29 -0.53 11.20
N LEU A 150 -0.15 -1.86 11.07
CA LEU A 150 -1.15 -2.84 11.49
C LEU A 150 -1.36 -2.77 13.01
N LEU A 151 -0.29 -2.78 13.79
CA LEU A 151 -0.34 -2.67 15.25
C LEU A 151 -1.09 -1.41 15.68
N THR A 152 -0.72 -0.26 15.09
CA THR A 152 -1.39 1.02 15.35
C THR A 152 -2.90 0.95 15.07
N ALA A 153 -3.29 0.29 13.98
CA ALA A 153 -4.70 0.10 13.64
C ALA A 153 -5.42 -0.82 14.65
N MET A 154 -4.76 -1.90 15.09
CA MET A 154 -5.30 -2.83 16.08
C MET A 154 -5.50 -2.16 17.44
N THR A 155 -4.53 -1.37 17.91
CA THR A 155 -4.60 -0.69 19.22
C THR A 155 -5.63 0.44 19.24
N ASN A 156 -5.90 1.06 18.08
CA ASN A 156 -6.88 2.14 17.96
C ASN A 156 -8.31 1.65 17.63
N ASP A 157 -8.53 0.34 17.48
CA ASP A 157 -9.86 -0.19 17.20
C ASP A 157 -10.76 -0.12 18.44
N LYS A 158 -11.62 0.90 18.46
CA LYS A 158 -12.64 1.12 19.51
C LYS A 158 -13.66 -0.02 19.65
N ASN A 159 -13.73 -0.93 18.67
CA ASN A 159 -14.66 -2.06 18.70
C ASN A 159 -14.05 -3.32 19.33
N HIS A 160 -12.79 -3.26 19.79
CA HIS A 160 -12.08 -4.38 20.42
C HIS A 160 -12.16 -5.69 19.61
N LYS A 161 -12.08 -5.61 18.27
CA LYS A 161 -12.14 -6.81 17.41
C LYS A 161 -10.92 -7.71 17.55
N PHE A 162 -9.82 -7.16 18.07
CA PHE A 162 -8.57 -7.86 18.27
C PHE A 162 -8.37 -8.13 19.76
N ASP A 163 -8.07 -9.38 20.09
CA ASP A 163 -7.72 -9.74 21.46
C ASP A 163 -6.29 -9.28 21.81
N ASN A 164 -6.01 -9.13 23.11
CA ASN A 164 -4.70 -8.69 23.59
C ASN A 164 -3.57 -9.69 23.24
N GLU A 165 -3.91 -10.95 23.01
CA GLU A 165 -2.92 -11.96 22.64
C GLU A 165 -2.40 -11.73 21.22
N GLU A 166 -3.29 -11.38 20.29
CA GLU A 166 -2.93 -11.09 18.91
C GLU A 166 -2.07 -9.82 18.80
N ILE A 167 -2.42 -8.77 19.55
CA ILE A 167 -1.61 -7.55 19.66
C ILE A 167 -0.20 -7.88 20.18
N ARG A 168 -0.11 -8.73 21.22
CA ARG A 168 1.19 -9.18 21.76
C ARG A 168 1.99 -9.94 20.72
N ARG A 169 1.39 -10.90 20.01
CA ARG A 169 2.09 -11.69 18.99
C ARG A 169 2.62 -10.82 17.83
N ILE A 170 1.85 -9.81 17.40
CA ILE A 170 2.33 -8.85 16.38
C ILE A 170 3.51 -8.02 16.92
N ASN A 171 3.45 -7.57 18.17
CA ASN A 171 4.58 -6.89 18.82
C ASN A 171 5.85 -7.76 18.92
N ASP A 172 5.69 -9.04 19.26
CA ASP A 172 6.80 -10.00 19.31
C ASP A 172 7.43 -10.18 17.93
N LEU A 173 6.60 -10.26 16.88
CA LEU A 173 7.05 -10.33 15.50
C LEU A 173 7.79 -9.06 15.05
N ILE A 174 7.29 -7.87 15.40
CA ILE A 174 7.98 -6.59 15.14
C ILE A 174 9.37 -6.62 15.80
N SER A 175 9.43 -7.05 17.07
CA SER A 175 10.69 -7.12 17.81
C SER A 175 11.67 -8.10 17.18
N TYR A 176 11.21 -9.26 16.73
CA TYR A 176 12.01 -10.22 15.97
C TYR A 176 12.57 -9.60 14.69
N VAL A 177 11.71 -9.00 13.86
CA VAL A 177 12.10 -8.45 12.56
C VAL A 177 13.05 -7.25 12.72
N LYS A 178 12.90 -6.43 13.76
CA LYS A 178 13.84 -5.34 14.09
C LYS A 178 15.25 -5.85 14.38
N ASN A 179 15.36 -7.03 14.99
CA ASN A 179 16.65 -7.60 15.39
C ASN A 179 17.37 -8.38 14.27
N CYS A 180 16.79 -8.51 13.07
CA CYS A 180 17.43 -9.22 11.94
C CYS A 180 18.77 -8.64 11.50
N HIS A 181 19.03 -7.35 11.77
CA HIS A 181 20.21 -6.62 11.29
C HIS A 181 20.93 -5.83 12.40
N ASN A 182 20.67 -6.17 13.67
CA ASN A 182 21.43 -5.65 14.81
C ASN A 182 22.72 -6.45 15.03
#